data_AF-A0A2G6KXJ2-F1
#
_entry.id   AF-A0A2G6KXJ2-F1
#
_cell.length_a   1.000
_cell.length_b   1.000
_cell.length_c   1.000
_cell.angle_alpha   90.00
_cell.angle_beta   90.00
_cell.angle_gamma   90.00
#
_symmetry.space_group_name_H-M   'P 1'
#
loop_
_entity.id
_entity.type
_entity.pdbx_description
1 polymer ?
#
loop_
_entity_poly.entity_id
_entity_poly.type
_entity_poly.pdbx_seq_one_letter_code
_entity_poly.pdbx_strand_id
1 'polypeptide(L)'
;MVTTSQPRSTVGVITRLLLAGFLTLVSGTSASGELTVSIDRNQVYLNETFELRVNGEVDFKFDFGSLLNFNSLDIPEPDLTELSKNFDIVNRQQQYNIRSVNGKNTAQITWVYELMPKTEGTTVIPALSFKNQVSKPVPITVLPASKKQNNSGEPPLVFVETELDKNEAWIQEQIILTVRLYHLNARPSGDLESPELPDAIVEKLGEGVNTYRMRYNRRYDVIERKYVIFPQKSGKLEIPALSFKGRVVDQRKRKRRYTTQRSEPASVTIKPIPTQFTGSTWLPALAIELTENFSAPIDQIKQGDSVTRTLHLTAVGLLGSAIPDLDIGQPQGLKAYPEPPERESTRHSSGVQSTYTESVALVAVNPGEAWLPEIRIPWWDTVNNVQREAIIPARKLIVAPAGITAQTPSPDQAGYRSPDNSFPATETTGETASNHETGANTPTTSGIWKLIGLSTTALWIVTLGVLVYLIKNGSPIRATRQPGPIQHPVYSKKEMIKAVRQKRPNALQQIVAWAQGTLPNSSIDSIQDVIQHYSSNEELAEAIRQYEKALFSKESDRAIPDQVTETLIRQLKSLDAHSHSNRPNPDDLTNLYPA
;
A
#
# COMPACT_ATOMS: atom_id res chain seq x y z
N MET A 1 -69.48 -53.12 62.49
CA MET A 1 -68.54 -53.45 61.39
C MET A 1 -68.63 -52.36 60.34
N VAL A 2 -67.60 -51.75 59.77
CA VAL A 2 -66.12 -51.71 59.86
C VAL A 2 -65.80 -50.36 59.15
N THR A 3 -65.29 -49.31 59.82
CA THR A 3 -63.87 -48.83 59.83
C THR A 3 -63.19 -48.87 58.45
N THR A 4 -62.43 -47.90 57.93
CA THR A 4 -61.64 -46.74 58.44
C THR A 4 -61.13 -45.96 57.20
N SER A 5 -61.23 -44.63 57.17
CA SER A 5 -60.13 -43.64 57.30
C SER A 5 -58.93 -43.70 56.32
N GLN A 6 -58.65 -42.54 55.71
CA GLN A 6 -57.31 -42.00 55.31
C GLN A 6 -56.17 -42.42 56.28
N PRO A 7 -54.87 -42.47 55.86
CA PRO A 7 -54.12 -41.26 55.48
C PRO A 7 -52.91 -41.37 54.51
N ARG A 8 -52.46 -40.16 54.11
CA ARG A 8 -51.13 -39.72 53.65
C ARG A 8 -49.93 -40.57 54.12
N SER A 9 -48.91 -40.75 53.26
CA SER A 9 -47.46 -40.77 53.59
C SER A 9 -46.67 -41.01 52.27
N THR A 10 -45.64 -40.25 51.86
CA THR A 10 -44.21 -40.20 52.30
C THR A 10 -43.27 -40.47 51.10
N VAL A 11 -43.35 -39.68 50.03
CA VAL A 11 -42.27 -39.70 49.00
C VAL A 11 -41.73 -38.31 48.66
N GLY A 12 -42.43 -37.22 49.05
CA GLY A 12 -41.99 -35.84 48.79
C GLY A 12 -40.96 -35.26 49.76
N VAL A 13 -40.51 -36.00 50.78
CA VAL A 13 -39.67 -35.45 51.87
C VAL A 13 -38.19 -35.87 51.78
N ILE A 14 -37.86 -37.00 51.14
CA ILE A 14 -36.46 -37.47 51.06
C ILE A 14 -35.67 -36.76 49.95
N THR A 15 -36.34 -36.32 48.87
CA THR A 15 -35.67 -35.59 47.78
C THR A 15 -35.36 -34.12 48.10
N ARG A 16 -36.02 -33.55 49.13
CA ARG A 16 -35.73 -32.18 49.62
C ARG A 16 -34.61 -32.12 50.65
N LEU A 17 -34.23 -33.24 51.26
CA LEU A 17 -33.11 -33.31 52.21
C LEU A 17 -31.76 -33.64 51.54
N LEU A 18 -31.75 -34.27 50.36
CA LEU A 18 -30.53 -34.44 49.55
C LEU A 18 -30.14 -33.20 48.72
N LEU A 19 -31.08 -32.27 48.49
CA LEU A 19 -30.80 -30.99 47.83
C LEU A 19 -30.39 -29.88 48.82
N ALA A 20 -30.55 -30.10 50.13
CA ALA A 20 -30.09 -29.21 51.18
C ALA A 20 -28.69 -29.57 51.73
N GLY A 21 -28.19 -30.78 51.44
CA GLY A 21 -26.88 -31.27 51.88
C GLY A 21 -25.69 -30.90 50.97
N PHE A 22 -25.93 -30.28 49.81
CA PHE A 22 -24.89 -29.77 48.91
C PHE A 22 -24.81 -28.24 48.90
N LEU A 23 -25.42 -27.58 49.89
CA LEU A 23 -25.46 -26.11 50.01
C LEU A 23 -24.67 -25.55 51.20
N THR A 24 -23.75 -26.32 51.78
CA THR A 24 -22.89 -25.84 52.87
C THR A 24 -21.48 -26.43 52.72
N LEU A 25 -20.65 -25.84 51.85
CA LEU A 25 -19.24 -25.51 52.08
C LEU A 25 -18.62 -24.90 50.80
N VAL A 26 -19.13 -23.74 50.40
CA VAL A 26 -18.27 -22.76 49.73
C VAL A 26 -18.36 -21.52 50.59
N SER A 27 -17.63 -21.54 51.71
CA SER A 27 -17.16 -20.30 52.29
C SER A 27 -16.29 -19.68 51.22
N GLY A 28 -16.89 -18.79 50.42
CA GLY A 28 -16.16 -17.92 49.53
C GLY A 28 -15.19 -17.14 50.39
N THR A 29 -13.93 -17.54 50.38
CA THR A 29 -12.86 -16.58 50.56
C THR A 29 -13.08 -15.58 49.43
N SER A 30 -13.60 -14.40 49.78
CA SER A 30 -13.51 -13.22 48.93
C SER A 30 -12.02 -12.92 48.78
N ALA A 31 -11.35 -13.68 47.92
CA ALA A 31 -10.03 -13.34 47.44
C ALA A 31 -10.22 -12.03 46.68
N SER A 32 -9.59 -10.97 47.19
CA SER A 32 -9.26 -9.78 46.40
C SER A 32 -8.87 -10.24 44.99
N GLY A 33 -9.61 -9.79 43.97
CA GLY A 33 -9.53 -10.30 42.60
C GLY A 33 -8.10 -10.60 42.18
N GLU A 34 -7.82 -11.85 41.82
CA GLU A 34 -6.50 -12.26 41.31
C GLU A 34 -6.43 -11.95 39.82
N LEU A 35 -5.32 -11.37 39.35
CA LEU A 35 -5.09 -11.17 37.93
C LEU A 35 -4.84 -12.55 37.29
N THR A 36 -5.78 -13.02 36.47
CA THR A 36 -5.66 -14.34 35.84
C THR A 36 -5.13 -14.21 34.43
N VAL A 37 -4.17 -15.08 34.06
CA VAL A 37 -3.56 -15.11 32.75
C VAL A 37 -3.75 -16.48 32.12
N SER A 38 -4.15 -16.52 30.86
CA SER A 38 -4.37 -17.76 30.11
C SER A 38 -3.93 -17.60 28.65
N ILE A 39 -3.49 -18.69 28.05
CA ILE A 39 -3.07 -18.76 26.63
C ILE A 39 -3.93 -19.75 25.86
N ASP A 40 -4.15 -19.52 24.57
CA ASP A 40 -4.92 -20.45 23.72
C ASP A 40 -4.18 -21.75 23.42
N ARG A 41 -2.85 -21.74 23.52
CA ARG A 41 -1.97 -22.90 23.32
C ARG A 41 -0.66 -22.75 24.09
N ASN A 42 -0.10 -23.87 24.55
CA ASN A 42 1.18 -23.93 25.25
C ASN A 42 2.39 -24.20 24.33
N GLN A 43 2.13 -24.42 23.03
CA GLN A 43 3.15 -24.66 22.01
C GLN A 43 2.82 -23.87 20.74
N VAL A 44 3.79 -23.14 20.22
CA VAL A 44 3.64 -22.26 19.05
C VAL A 44 4.90 -22.32 18.18
N TYR A 45 4.79 -22.03 16.89
CA TYR A 45 5.95 -21.88 16.00
C TYR A 45 6.41 -20.42 15.98
N LEU A 46 7.71 -20.18 15.79
CA LEU A 46 8.30 -18.82 15.75
C LEU A 46 7.60 -17.87 14.75
N ASN A 47 7.01 -18.40 13.67
CA ASN A 47 6.30 -17.65 12.63
C ASN A 47 4.79 -17.47 12.86
N GLU A 48 4.27 -17.89 14.01
CA GLU A 48 2.87 -17.81 14.37
C GLU A 48 2.64 -16.96 15.62
N THR A 49 1.44 -16.39 15.70
CA THR A 49 0.95 -15.76 16.91
C THR A 49 0.15 -16.71 17.79
N PHE A 50 0.06 -16.38 19.07
CA PHE A 50 -0.83 -17.01 20.03
C PHE A 50 -1.58 -15.95 20.84
N GLU A 51 -2.72 -16.33 21.41
CA GLU A 51 -3.60 -15.40 22.13
C GLU A 51 -3.30 -15.49 23.64
N LEU A 52 -3.01 -14.35 24.25
CA LEU A 52 -2.89 -14.17 25.69
C LEU A 52 -4.13 -13.42 26.20
N ARG A 53 -4.89 -14.05 27.11
CA ARG A 53 -5.99 -13.40 27.83
C ARG A 53 -5.56 -13.09 29.26
N VAL A 54 -5.66 -11.82 29.63
CA VAL A 54 -5.47 -11.34 31.00
C VAL A 54 -6.83 -10.89 31.51
N ASN A 55 -7.34 -11.49 32.58
CA ASN A 55 -8.58 -11.05 33.22
C ASN A 55 -8.27 -10.40 34.56
N GLY A 56 -8.74 -9.17 34.75
CA GLY A 56 -8.67 -8.43 35.99
C GLY A 56 -10.05 -7.98 36.46
N GLU A 57 -10.16 -7.70 37.75
CA GLU A 57 -11.35 -7.10 38.34
C GLU A 57 -11.03 -5.71 38.87
N VAL A 58 -11.87 -4.74 38.54
CA VAL A 58 -11.72 -3.34 38.99
C VAL A 58 -13.02 -2.88 39.64
N ASP A 59 -12.90 -2.32 40.84
CA ASP A 59 -13.99 -1.57 41.45
C ASP A 59 -14.30 -0.35 40.56
N PHE A 60 -15.51 -0.32 40.01
CA PHE A 60 -15.96 0.71 39.10
C PHE A 60 -16.85 1.71 39.83
N LYS A 61 -16.46 2.98 39.84
CA LYS A 61 -17.29 4.06 40.36
C LYS A 61 -17.89 4.80 39.16
N PHE A 62 -19.21 4.90 39.12
CA PHE A 62 -19.88 5.79 38.17
C PHE A 62 -19.59 7.23 38.59
N ASP A 63 -18.60 7.85 37.94
CA ASP A 63 -18.42 9.29 38.03
C ASP A 63 -19.28 9.98 36.95
N PHE A 64 -19.80 11.17 37.24
CA PHE A 64 -20.64 11.92 36.30
C PHE A 64 -19.93 12.20 34.97
N GLY A 65 -18.60 12.34 34.97
CA GLY A 65 -17.79 12.46 33.75
C GLY A 65 -17.73 11.18 32.89
N SER A 66 -17.88 9.99 33.51
CA SER A 66 -17.94 8.71 32.80
C SER A 66 -19.32 8.44 32.17
N LEU A 67 -20.37 9.12 32.63
CA LEU A 67 -21.73 9.01 32.09
C LEU A 67 -21.93 9.79 30.78
N LEU A 68 -21.03 10.74 30.48
CA LEU A 68 -21.10 11.57 29.27
C LEU A 68 -20.23 11.03 28.12
N ASN A 69 -19.36 10.04 28.39
CA ASN A 69 -18.44 9.43 27.44
C ASN A 69 -18.73 7.93 27.26
N PHE A 70 -19.69 7.59 26.40
CA PHE A 70 -20.13 6.20 26.19
C PHE A 70 -19.13 5.30 25.43
N ASN A 71 -18.07 5.87 24.84
CA ASN A 71 -17.16 5.16 23.95
C ASN A 71 -15.77 4.82 24.53
N SER A 72 -15.42 5.33 25.72
CA SER A 72 -14.10 5.07 26.31
C SER A 72 -14.15 5.21 27.83
N LEU A 73 -14.35 4.09 28.52
CA LEU A 73 -13.89 3.98 29.89
C LEU A 73 -12.36 3.92 29.82
N ASP A 74 -11.68 4.95 30.31
CA ASP A 74 -10.22 5.02 30.36
C ASP A 74 -9.73 4.11 31.50
N ILE A 75 -9.79 2.81 31.26
CA ILE A 75 -9.37 1.77 32.19
C ILE A 75 -7.89 1.49 31.92
N PRO A 76 -7.00 1.63 32.92
CA PRO A 76 -5.58 1.36 32.73
C PRO A 76 -5.34 -0.10 32.28
N GLU A 77 -4.27 -0.35 31.54
CA GLU A 77 -3.83 -1.70 31.13
C GLU A 77 -2.83 -2.29 32.14
N PRO A 78 -2.63 -3.63 32.15
CA PRO A 78 -1.52 -4.28 32.84
C PRO A 78 -0.15 -3.80 32.34
N ASP A 79 0.86 -3.84 33.19
CA ASP A 79 2.24 -3.58 32.79
C ASP A 79 2.76 -4.72 31.90
N LEU A 80 3.11 -4.38 30.65
CA LEU A 80 3.61 -5.32 29.65
C LEU A 80 5.11 -5.15 29.37
N THR A 81 5.83 -4.36 30.16
CA THR A 81 7.23 -4.01 29.90
C THR A 81 8.11 -5.26 29.84
N GLU A 82 7.99 -6.16 30.82
CA GLU A 82 8.72 -7.44 30.84
C GLU A 82 8.26 -8.40 29.74
N LEU A 83 6.97 -8.39 29.40
CA LEU A 83 6.42 -9.23 28.33
C LEU A 83 7.03 -8.86 26.97
N SER A 84 7.21 -7.56 26.72
CA SER A 84 7.71 -7.03 25.44
C SER A 84 9.16 -7.42 25.14
N LYS A 85 9.94 -7.87 26.14
CA LYS A 85 11.33 -8.33 25.94
C LYS A 85 11.40 -9.60 25.12
N ASN A 86 10.46 -10.52 25.33
CA ASN A 86 10.45 -11.86 24.70
C ASN A 86 9.40 -12.01 23.60
N PHE A 87 8.42 -11.11 23.54
CA PHE A 87 7.30 -11.18 22.61
C PHE A 87 7.01 -9.82 21.96
N ASP A 88 6.73 -9.82 20.67
CA ASP A 88 6.11 -8.67 20.00
C ASP A 88 4.59 -8.73 20.19
N ILE A 89 3.99 -7.61 20.61
CA ILE A 89 2.54 -7.49 20.80
C ILE A 89 1.94 -7.00 19.48
N VAL A 90 1.40 -7.94 18.71
CA VAL A 90 0.89 -7.71 17.34
C VAL A 90 -0.49 -7.07 17.34
N ASN A 91 -1.32 -7.42 18.32
CA ASN A 91 -2.67 -6.87 18.47
C ASN A 91 -3.05 -6.73 19.95
N ARG A 92 -3.91 -5.74 20.23
CA ARG A 92 -4.44 -5.46 21.56
C ARG A 92 -5.94 -5.23 21.45
N GLN A 93 -6.70 -5.94 22.27
CA GLN A 93 -8.13 -5.75 22.37
C GLN A 93 -8.54 -5.81 23.83
N GLN A 94 -9.47 -4.96 24.23
CA GLN A 94 -10.06 -5.00 25.57
C GLN A 94 -11.55 -5.27 25.48
N GLN A 95 -12.05 -6.04 26.43
CA GLN A 95 -13.48 -6.31 26.63
C GLN A 95 -13.78 -6.11 28.10
N TYR A 96 -14.91 -5.52 28.43
CA TYR A 96 -15.33 -5.37 29.82
C TYR A 96 -16.78 -5.78 29.99
N ASN A 97 -17.08 -6.31 31.17
CA ASN A 97 -18.42 -6.63 31.62
C ASN A 97 -18.63 -6.00 33.00
N ILE A 98 -19.61 -5.10 33.13
CA ILE A 98 -19.92 -4.42 34.38
C ILE A 98 -21.02 -5.20 35.09
N ARG A 99 -20.76 -5.60 36.33
CA ARG A 99 -21.74 -6.22 37.21
C ARG A 99 -21.98 -5.31 38.41
N SER A 100 -23.25 -5.08 38.75
CA SER A 100 -23.65 -4.37 39.96
C SER A 100 -24.26 -5.37 40.94
N VAL A 101 -23.69 -5.47 42.14
CA VAL A 101 -24.22 -6.31 43.23
C VAL A 101 -24.32 -5.44 44.49
N ASN A 102 -25.53 -5.30 45.05
CA ASN A 102 -25.79 -4.52 46.27
C ASN A 102 -25.22 -3.07 46.23
N GLY A 103 -25.26 -2.41 45.06
CA GLY A 103 -24.76 -1.04 44.89
C GLY A 103 -23.24 -0.90 44.73
N LYS A 104 -22.48 -2.00 44.85
CA LYS A 104 -21.06 -2.05 44.45
C LYS A 104 -21.00 -2.46 42.97
N ASN A 105 -20.43 -1.60 42.13
CA ASN A 105 -20.19 -1.95 40.73
C ASN A 105 -18.76 -2.47 40.57
N THR A 106 -18.63 -3.66 40.02
CA THR A 106 -17.34 -4.23 39.64
C THR A 106 -17.32 -4.42 38.12
N ALA A 107 -16.22 -4.02 37.49
CA ALA A 107 -15.96 -4.28 36.09
C ALA A 107 -14.98 -5.44 35.99
N GLN A 108 -15.39 -6.52 35.34
CA GLN A 108 -14.50 -7.58 34.91
C GLN A 108 -13.94 -7.20 33.54
N ILE A 109 -12.63 -7.00 33.45
CA ILE A 109 -11.94 -6.60 32.22
C ILE A 109 -11.11 -7.77 31.72
N THR A 110 -11.25 -8.07 30.43
CA THR A 110 -10.44 -9.02 29.70
C THR A 110 -9.60 -8.28 28.67
N TRP A 111 -8.29 -8.25 28.87
CA TRP A 111 -7.33 -7.85 27.84
C TRP A 111 -6.94 -9.08 27.02
N VAL A 112 -7.07 -8.96 25.71
CA VAL A 112 -6.69 -9.97 24.73
C VAL A 112 -5.52 -9.42 23.95
N TYR A 113 -4.36 -10.04 24.12
CA TYR A 113 -3.13 -9.71 23.40
C TYR A 113 -2.82 -10.81 22.40
N GLU A 114 -2.47 -10.43 21.18
CA GLU A 114 -1.92 -11.37 20.20
C GLU A 114 -0.40 -11.23 20.19
N LEU A 115 0.29 -12.28 20.59
CA LEU A 115 1.73 -12.26 20.84
C LEU A 115 2.48 -13.05 19.78
N MET A 116 3.60 -12.52 19.33
CA MET A 116 4.56 -13.21 18.45
C MET A 116 5.87 -13.43 19.19
N PRO A 117 6.37 -14.69 19.31
CA PRO A 117 7.64 -14.96 19.95
C PRO A 117 8.83 -14.35 19.19
N LYS A 118 9.84 -13.87 19.93
CA LYS A 118 11.10 -13.35 19.35
C LYS A 118 12.17 -14.42 19.15
N THR A 119 12.16 -15.47 19.97
CA THR A 119 13.18 -16.52 20.01
C THR A 119 12.56 -17.91 20.13
N GLU A 120 13.30 -18.91 19.66
CA GLU A 120 12.93 -20.33 19.78
C GLU A 120 13.29 -20.88 21.17
N GLY A 121 12.64 -21.98 21.57
CA GLY A 121 12.87 -22.65 22.84
C GLY A 121 11.75 -22.47 23.85
N THR A 122 11.98 -22.96 25.06
CA THR A 122 11.03 -22.77 26.17
C THR A 122 11.23 -21.39 26.78
N THR A 123 10.19 -20.56 26.71
CA THR A 123 10.17 -19.23 27.31
C THR A 123 8.96 -19.12 28.25
N VAL A 124 8.88 -18.02 29.01
CA VAL A 124 7.82 -17.79 29.98
C VAL A 124 7.17 -16.44 29.73
N ILE A 125 5.85 -16.41 29.82
CA ILE A 125 5.08 -15.18 29.97
C ILE A 125 5.30 -14.72 31.42
N PRO A 126 5.96 -13.58 31.64
CA PRO A 126 6.28 -13.12 32.98
C PRO A 126 5.00 -12.85 33.78
N ALA A 127 5.15 -12.78 35.11
CA ALA A 127 4.09 -12.26 35.97
C ALA A 127 3.74 -10.84 35.51
N LEU A 128 2.46 -10.60 35.23
CA LEU A 128 1.96 -9.29 34.84
C LEU A 128 1.40 -8.60 36.07
N SER A 129 1.59 -7.30 36.18
CA SER A 129 1.06 -6.49 37.27
C SER A 129 -0.05 -5.59 36.77
N PHE A 130 -1.09 -5.43 37.57
CA PHE A 130 -2.18 -4.50 37.32
C PHE A 130 -2.72 -3.96 38.64
N LYS A 131 -2.46 -2.67 38.91
CA LYS A 131 -2.70 -2.05 40.23
C LYS A 131 -2.02 -2.86 41.34
N ASN A 132 -2.79 -3.42 42.27
CA ASN A 132 -2.28 -4.24 43.38
C ASN A 132 -2.37 -5.75 43.10
N GLN A 133 -2.74 -6.15 41.89
CA GLN A 133 -2.90 -7.55 41.48
C GLN A 133 -1.69 -7.96 40.64
N VAL A 134 -1.21 -9.20 40.83
CA VAL A 134 -0.10 -9.78 40.08
C VAL A 134 -0.51 -11.18 39.62
N SER A 135 -0.23 -11.51 38.36
CA SER A 135 -0.52 -12.83 37.81
C SER A 135 0.61 -13.83 38.04
N LYS A 136 0.30 -15.11 37.85
CA LYS A 136 1.30 -16.18 37.81
C LYS A 136 1.98 -16.23 36.43
N PRO A 137 3.29 -16.47 36.36
CA PRO A 137 3.97 -16.72 35.08
C PRO A 137 3.42 -17.95 34.37
N VAL A 138 3.39 -17.93 33.03
CA VAL A 138 2.89 -19.05 32.21
C VAL A 138 3.97 -19.53 31.23
N PRO A 139 4.41 -20.80 31.30
CA PRO A 139 5.42 -21.32 30.37
C PRO A 139 4.81 -21.54 28.97
N ILE A 140 5.62 -21.31 27.94
CA ILE A 140 5.27 -21.58 26.54
C ILE A 140 6.48 -22.14 25.79
N THR A 141 6.23 -23.12 24.92
CA THR A 141 7.26 -23.74 24.09
C THR A 141 7.20 -23.21 22.66
N VAL A 142 8.28 -22.59 22.19
CA VAL A 142 8.40 -22.05 20.83
C VAL A 142 9.22 -23.00 19.97
N LEU A 143 8.60 -23.55 18.93
CA LEU A 143 9.24 -24.42 17.96
C LEU A 143 9.83 -23.65 16.77
N PRO A 144 10.88 -24.19 16.12
CA PRO A 144 11.40 -23.65 14.86
C PRO A 144 10.35 -23.62 13.76
N ALA A 145 10.27 -22.52 13.00
CA ALA A 145 9.30 -22.36 11.92
C ALA A 145 9.39 -23.45 10.84
N SER A 146 10.61 -23.94 10.56
CA SER A 146 10.91 -24.98 9.56
C SER A 146 10.27 -26.34 9.90
N LYS A 147 10.10 -26.68 11.18
CA LYS A 147 9.46 -27.95 11.58
C LYS A 147 7.99 -28.04 11.18
N LYS A 148 7.28 -26.91 11.09
CA LYS A 148 5.86 -26.88 10.68
C LYS A 148 5.67 -27.30 9.22
N GLN A 149 6.60 -26.89 8.35
CA GLN A 149 6.55 -27.15 6.92
C GLN A 149 6.84 -28.62 6.60
N ASN A 150 7.73 -29.25 7.38
CA ASN A 150 8.11 -30.65 7.17
C ASN A 150 7.08 -31.65 7.73
N ASN A 151 6.38 -31.30 8.81
CA ASN A 151 5.49 -32.26 9.52
C ASN A 151 4.03 -32.24 9.05
N SER A 152 3.57 -31.19 8.37
CA SER A 152 2.15 -31.02 8.07
C SER A 152 1.69 -31.68 6.76
N GLY A 153 2.60 -31.92 5.81
CA GLY A 153 2.23 -32.36 4.45
C GLY A 153 1.31 -31.38 3.72
N GLU A 154 0.99 -30.24 4.32
CA GLU A 154 0.10 -29.22 3.81
C GLU A 154 0.92 -28.06 3.24
N PRO A 155 0.55 -27.55 2.05
CA PRO A 155 1.24 -26.41 1.46
C PRO A 155 1.07 -25.15 2.33
N PRO A 156 2.13 -24.36 2.54
CA PRO A 156 2.07 -23.13 3.33
C PRO A 156 1.10 -22.12 2.72
N LEU A 157 0.29 -21.44 3.54
CA LEU A 157 -0.65 -20.43 3.07
C LEU A 157 0.06 -19.20 2.48
N VAL A 158 1.25 -18.88 2.99
CA VAL A 158 2.09 -17.78 2.56
C VAL A 158 3.55 -18.14 2.80
N PHE A 159 4.45 -17.73 1.92
CA PHE A 159 5.90 -17.82 2.11
C PHE A 159 6.62 -16.79 1.23
N VAL A 160 7.88 -16.49 1.57
CA VAL A 160 8.73 -15.56 0.82
C VAL A 160 9.84 -16.34 0.15
N GLU A 161 10.13 -16.02 -1.10
CA GLU A 161 11.27 -16.54 -1.86
C GLU A 161 12.08 -15.34 -2.38
N THR A 162 13.40 -15.49 -2.37
CA THR A 162 14.33 -14.54 -2.97
C THR A 162 15.09 -15.26 -4.09
N GLU A 163 15.32 -14.56 -5.19
CA GLU A 163 16.09 -15.06 -6.33
C GLU A 163 17.01 -13.96 -6.83
N LEU A 164 18.26 -14.32 -7.09
CA LEU A 164 19.26 -13.45 -7.73
C LEU A 164 19.39 -13.84 -9.19
N ASP A 165 19.60 -12.86 -10.05
CA ASP A 165 19.87 -13.10 -11.47
C ASP A 165 21.25 -13.72 -11.74
N LYS A 166 22.20 -13.54 -10.80
CA LYS A 166 23.56 -14.09 -10.86
C LYS A 166 24.13 -14.41 -9.48
N ASN A 167 25.07 -15.35 -9.43
CA ASN A 167 25.80 -15.77 -8.22
C ASN A 167 27.21 -15.15 -8.10
N GLU A 168 27.70 -14.56 -9.19
CA GLU A 168 28.94 -13.80 -9.24
C GLU A 168 28.72 -12.50 -10.03
N ALA A 169 29.36 -11.42 -9.63
CA ALA A 169 29.32 -10.12 -10.30
C ALA A 169 30.65 -9.38 -10.08
N TRP A 170 30.94 -8.38 -10.90
CA TRP A 170 32.03 -7.44 -10.64
C TRP A 170 31.60 -6.37 -9.63
N ILE A 171 32.57 -5.73 -8.98
CA ILE A 171 32.31 -4.54 -8.15
C ILE A 171 31.56 -3.50 -9.00
N GLN A 172 30.54 -2.84 -8.42
CA GLN A 172 29.65 -1.88 -9.08
C GLN A 172 28.86 -2.42 -10.29
N GLU A 173 28.93 -3.72 -10.60
CA GLU A 173 28.05 -4.33 -11.59
C GLU A 173 26.63 -4.47 -11.03
N GLN A 174 25.65 -4.28 -11.90
CA GLN A 174 24.24 -4.53 -11.60
C GLN A 174 23.97 -5.99 -11.21
N ILE A 175 23.31 -6.18 -10.06
CA ILE A 175 22.67 -7.44 -9.66
C ILE A 175 21.18 -7.19 -9.47
N ILE A 176 20.33 -8.10 -9.96
CA ILE A 176 18.88 -8.02 -9.78
C ILE A 176 18.45 -9.02 -8.71
N LEU A 177 17.88 -8.50 -7.62
CA LEU A 177 17.22 -9.30 -6.58
C LEU A 177 15.71 -9.28 -6.80
N THR A 178 15.13 -10.45 -7.02
CA THR A 178 13.69 -10.66 -7.12
C THR A 178 13.15 -11.24 -5.82
N VAL A 179 12.26 -10.52 -5.16
CA VAL A 179 11.58 -10.92 -3.92
C VAL A 179 10.14 -11.27 -4.25
N ARG A 180 9.72 -12.49 -3.91
CA ARG A 180 8.38 -13.01 -4.20
C ARG A 180 7.66 -13.40 -2.93
N LEU A 181 6.50 -12.80 -2.71
CA LEU A 181 5.55 -13.23 -1.69
C LEU A 181 4.49 -14.11 -2.35
N TYR A 182 4.57 -15.41 -2.08
CA TYR A 182 3.59 -16.38 -2.53
C TYR A 182 2.46 -16.45 -1.52
N HIS A 183 1.20 -16.40 -1.97
CA HIS A 183 0.06 -16.63 -1.10
C HIS A 183 -1.02 -17.47 -1.77
N LEU A 184 -1.73 -18.25 -0.96
CA LEU A 184 -2.97 -18.91 -1.36
C LEU A 184 -4.16 -18.03 -0.97
N ASN A 185 -5.20 -18.06 -1.80
CA ASN A 185 -6.50 -17.42 -1.53
C ASN A 185 -6.42 -15.88 -1.53
N ALA A 186 -6.99 -15.23 -0.51
CA ALA A 186 -7.05 -13.78 -0.42
C ALA A 186 -5.65 -13.15 -0.28
N ARG A 187 -5.47 -11.99 -0.92
CA ARG A 187 -4.26 -11.17 -0.79
C ARG A 187 -3.94 -10.92 0.69
N PRO A 188 -2.73 -11.25 1.15
CA PRO A 188 -2.33 -10.98 2.52
C PRO A 188 -2.20 -9.48 2.73
N SER A 189 -2.56 -9.02 3.93
CA SER A 189 -2.39 -7.61 4.33
C SER A 189 -1.20 -7.49 5.26
N GLY A 190 -0.20 -6.72 4.90
CA GLY A 190 0.99 -6.51 5.72
C GLY A 190 2.16 -6.03 4.88
N ASP A 191 3.33 -6.05 5.49
CA ASP A 191 4.54 -5.45 4.93
C ASP A 191 5.56 -6.53 4.56
N LEU A 192 6.04 -6.44 3.33
CA LEU A 192 7.21 -7.17 2.86
C LEU A 192 8.41 -6.23 2.97
N GLU A 193 9.39 -6.66 3.75
CA GLU A 193 10.64 -5.95 4.02
C GLU A 193 11.41 -5.67 2.73
N SER A 194 12.09 -4.53 2.68
CA SER A 194 13.01 -4.20 1.59
C SER A 194 14.45 -4.53 2.01
N PRO A 195 15.30 -5.00 1.10
CA PRO A 195 16.69 -5.32 1.38
C PRO A 195 17.48 -4.05 1.75
N GLU A 196 18.20 -4.11 2.86
CA GLU A 196 19.17 -3.10 3.30
C GLU A 196 20.56 -3.74 3.36
N LEU A 197 21.50 -3.18 2.60
CA LEU A 197 22.85 -3.70 2.46
C LEU A 197 23.86 -2.56 2.70
N PRO A 198 24.72 -2.61 3.72
CA PRO A 198 25.63 -1.51 4.04
C PRO A 198 26.72 -1.29 2.98
N ASP A 199 27.14 -2.35 2.30
CA ASP A 199 28.21 -2.32 1.29
C ASP A 199 27.66 -2.36 -0.16
N ALA A 200 26.40 -2.00 -0.36
CA ALA A 200 25.80 -1.92 -1.68
C ALA A 200 24.76 -0.79 -1.78
N ILE A 201 24.63 -0.20 -2.95
CA ILE A 201 23.51 0.71 -3.26
C ILE A 201 22.34 -0.17 -3.69
N VAL A 202 21.19 0.00 -3.05
CA VAL A 202 20.00 -0.80 -3.30
C VAL A 202 18.85 0.11 -3.71
N GLU A 203 18.27 -0.13 -4.87
CA GLU A 203 17.14 0.64 -5.37
C GLU A 203 16.02 -0.28 -5.86
N LYS A 204 14.77 0.16 -5.69
CA LYS A 204 13.61 -0.62 -6.17
C LYS A 204 13.44 -0.44 -7.68
N LEU A 205 13.19 -1.55 -8.39
CA LEU A 205 12.90 -1.56 -9.81
C LEU A 205 11.40 -1.61 -10.07
N GLY A 206 10.87 -0.53 -10.64
CA GLY A 206 9.47 -0.41 -11.06
C GLY A 206 8.44 -0.62 -9.95
N GLU A 207 7.19 -0.78 -10.38
CA GLU A 207 6.10 -1.17 -9.49
C GLU A 207 6.03 -2.70 -9.36
N GLY A 208 5.53 -3.18 -8.22
CA GLY A 208 5.42 -4.61 -7.97
C GLY A 208 4.42 -5.26 -8.92
N VAL A 209 4.77 -6.42 -9.47
CA VAL A 209 3.90 -7.14 -10.41
C VAL A 209 3.13 -8.22 -9.67
N ASN A 210 1.84 -8.33 -9.94
CA ASN A 210 1.01 -9.44 -9.47
C ASN A 210 0.94 -10.51 -10.56
N THR A 211 1.41 -11.71 -10.25
CA THR A 211 1.39 -12.86 -11.16
C THR A 211 0.90 -14.11 -10.42
N TYR A 212 0.95 -15.27 -11.06
CA TYR A 212 0.69 -16.56 -10.42
C TYR A 212 1.76 -17.58 -10.81
N ARG A 213 2.06 -18.52 -9.90
CA ARG A 213 3.04 -19.60 -10.12
C ARG A 213 2.58 -20.90 -9.46
N MET A 214 2.99 -22.03 -10.04
CA MET A 214 2.77 -23.35 -9.42
C MET A 214 3.86 -23.65 -8.40
N ARG A 215 3.46 -23.98 -7.17
CA ARG A 215 4.32 -24.40 -6.05
C ARG A 215 3.57 -25.41 -5.20
N TYR A 216 4.24 -26.42 -4.65
CA TYR A 216 3.59 -27.47 -3.84
C TYR A 216 2.35 -28.09 -4.49
N ASN A 217 2.39 -28.30 -5.82
CA ASN A 217 1.26 -28.76 -6.63
C ASN A 217 -0.03 -27.90 -6.49
N ARG A 218 0.12 -26.60 -6.24
CA ARG A 218 -0.97 -25.61 -6.15
C ARG A 218 -0.61 -24.33 -6.89
N ARG A 219 -1.63 -23.63 -7.39
CA ARG A 219 -1.49 -22.27 -7.92
C ARG A 219 -1.43 -21.28 -6.76
N TYR A 220 -0.34 -20.55 -6.68
CA TYR A 220 -0.15 -19.42 -5.79
C TYR A 220 -0.25 -18.14 -6.57
N ASP A 221 -0.90 -17.14 -5.99
CA ASP A 221 -0.73 -15.76 -6.43
C ASP A 221 0.57 -15.23 -5.85
N VAL A 222 1.25 -14.38 -6.63
CA VAL A 222 2.61 -13.92 -6.34
C VAL A 222 2.66 -12.42 -6.44
N ILE A 223 3.13 -11.78 -5.37
CA ILE A 223 3.50 -10.37 -5.37
C ILE A 223 5.01 -10.32 -5.56
N GLU A 224 5.45 -9.86 -6.72
CA GLU A 224 6.86 -9.76 -7.09
C GLU A 224 7.36 -8.33 -6.92
N ARG A 225 8.48 -8.16 -6.21
CA ARG A 225 9.23 -6.90 -6.11
C ARG A 225 10.64 -7.14 -6.58
N LYS A 226 11.14 -6.28 -7.46
CA LYS A 226 12.52 -6.33 -7.94
C LYS A 226 13.32 -5.18 -7.35
N TYR A 227 14.57 -5.46 -7.06
CA TYR A 227 15.55 -4.50 -6.59
C TYR A 227 16.80 -4.65 -7.45
N VAL A 228 17.46 -3.52 -7.68
CA VAL A 228 18.80 -3.49 -8.24
C VAL A 228 19.79 -3.22 -7.13
N ILE A 229 20.89 -3.98 -7.15
CA ILE A 229 21.96 -3.92 -6.17
C ILE A 229 23.25 -3.61 -6.91
N PHE A 230 23.96 -2.56 -6.48
CA PHE A 230 25.29 -2.18 -6.97
C PHE A 230 26.31 -2.33 -5.82
N PRO A 231 27.10 -3.43 -5.80
CA PRO A 231 28.08 -3.68 -4.75
C PRO A 231 29.20 -2.62 -4.74
N GLN A 232 29.57 -2.14 -3.56
CA GLN A 232 30.62 -1.12 -3.37
C GLN A 232 31.96 -1.71 -2.90
N LYS A 233 32.00 -3.02 -2.62
CA LYS A 233 33.21 -3.74 -2.20
C LYS A 233 33.29 -5.12 -2.85
N SER A 234 34.52 -5.55 -3.14
CA SER A 234 34.80 -6.94 -3.55
C SER A 234 34.76 -7.89 -2.35
N GLY A 235 34.55 -9.17 -2.61
CA GLY A 235 34.37 -10.21 -1.59
C GLY A 235 32.97 -10.80 -1.59
N LYS A 236 32.55 -11.38 -0.47
CA LYS A 236 31.23 -12.01 -0.35
C LYS A 236 30.19 -10.98 0.07
N LEU A 237 29.20 -10.72 -0.79
CA LEU A 237 28.03 -9.91 -0.46
C LEU A 237 26.92 -10.82 0.08
N GLU A 238 26.59 -10.66 1.36
CA GLU A 238 25.51 -11.39 2.02
C GLU A 238 24.20 -10.60 1.91
N ILE A 239 23.13 -11.26 1.49
CA ILE A 239 21.77 -10.73 1.43
C ILE A 239 20.99 -11.40 2.56
N PRO A 240 20.61 -10.65 3.61
CA PRO A 240 19.92 -11.23 4.75
C PRO A 240 18.54 -11.77 4.33
N ALA A 241 18.05 -12.74 5.10
CA ALA A 241 16.70 -13.24 4.96
C ALA A 241 15.68 -12.09 5.08
N LEU A 242 14.84 -11.91 4.06
CA LEU A 242 13.83 -10.86 4.04
C LEU A 242 12.54 -11.37 4.69
N SER A 243 11.91 -10.52 5.51
CA SER A 243 10.68 -10.89 6.20
C SER A 243 9.41 -10.31 5.60
N PHE A 244 8.33 -11.09 5.60
CA PHE A 244 6.97 -10.63 5.43
C PHE A 244 6.26 -10.72 6.78
N LYS A 245 5.68 -9.61 7.25
CA LYS A 245 4.87 -9.57 8.48
C LYS A 245 3.47 -9.12 8.13
N GLY A 246 2.47 -9.96 8.39
CA GLY A 246 1.10 -9.59 8.04
C GLY A 246 0.04 -10.59 8.43
N ARG A 247 -1.19 -10.30 8.01
CA ARG A 247 -2.35 -11.17 8.19
C ARG A 247 -2.65 -11.97 6.94
N VAL A 248 -2.95 -13.25 7.14
CA VAL A 248 -3.42 -14.18 6.12
C VAL A 248 -4.80 -14.73 6.47
N VAL A 249 -5.54 -15.13 5.44
CA VAL A 249 -6.85 -15.78 5.60
C VAL A 249 -6.70 -17.27 5.39
N ASP A 250 -6.87 -18.04 6.47
CA ASP A 250 -6.99 -19.50 6.40
C ASP A 250 -8.45 -19.84 6.10
N GLN A 251 -8.77 -20.07 4.82
CA GLN A 251 -10.13 -20.40 4.38
C GLN A 251 -10.65 -21.71 5.00
N ARG A 252 -9.78 -22.70 5.24
CA ARG A 252 -10.18 -23.99 5.81
C ARG A 252 -10.70 -23.82 7.23
N LYS A 253 -10.02 -22.98 8.01
CA LYS A 253 -10.39 -22.68 9.40
C LYS A 253 -11.28 -21.44 9.53
N ARG A 254 -11.60 -20.77 8.42
CA ARG A 254 -12.36 -19.51 8.35
C ARG A 254 -11.87 -18.46 9.34
N LYS A 255 -10.55 -18.38 9.54
CA LYS A 255 -9.91 -17.47 10.50
C LYS A 255 -8.83 -16.63 9.83
N ARG A 256 -8.74 -15.36 10.25
CA ARG A 256 -7.58 -14.51 9.98
C ARG A 256 -6.50 -14.82 11.01
N ARG A 257 -5.25 -14.87 10.58
CA ARG A 257 -4.09 -15.07 11.45
C ARG A 257 -2.97 -14.14 11.07
N TYR A 258 -2.26 -13.63 12.06
CA TYR A 258 -0.98 -12.99 11.81
C TYR A 258 0.10 -14.05 11.58
N THR A 259 1.07 -13.72 10.75
CA THR A 259 2.19 -14.59 10.45
C THR A 259 3.40 -13.77 10.02
N THR A 260 4.57 -14.29 10.36
CA THR A 260 5.85 -13.75 9.89
C THR A 260 6.55 -14.81 9.06
N GLN A 261 6.73 -14.57 7.76
CA GLN A 261 7.50 -15.46 6.89
C GLN A 261 8.86 -14.84 6.62
N ARG A 262 9.89 -15.67 6.48
CA ARG A 262 11.23 -15.24 6.09
C ARG A 262 11.68 -16.00 4.85
N SER A 263 12.38 -15.33 3.95
CA SER A 263 13.11 -16.00 2.88
C SER A 263 14.35 -16.69 3.43
N GLU A 264 14.97 -17.53 2.61
CA GLU A 264 16.35 -17.94 2.87
C GLU A 264 17.30 -16.74 2.61
N PRO A 265 18.43 -16.66 3.34
CA PRO A 265 19.50 -15.73 3.00
C PRO A 265 20.15 -16.15 1.67
N ALA A 266 20.70 -15.18 0.94
CA ALA A 266 21.39 -15.43 -0.31
C ALA A 266 22.76 -14.74 -0.29
N SER A 267 23.69 -15.18 -1.15
CA SER A 267 25.01 -14.55 -1.24
C SER A 267 25.49 -14.47 -2.68
N VAL A 268 26.21 -13.40 -3.03
CA VAL A 268 26.85 -13.20 -4.33
C VAL A 268 28.35 -12.97 -4.12
N THR A 269 29.18 -13.56 -4.98
CA THR A 269 30.63 -13.31 -4.98
C THR A 269 30.94 -12.09 -5.85
N ILE A 270 31.53 -11.06 -5.25
CA ILE A 270 31.88 -9.81 -5.92
C ILE A 270 33.37 -9.81 -6.28
N LYS A 271 33.67 -9.81 -7.58
CA LYS A 271 35.03 -9.79 -8.12
C LYS A 271 35.60 -8.36 -8.09
N PRO A 272 36.90 -8.18 -7.79
CA PRO A 272 37.57 -6.88 -7.88
C PRO A 272 37.70 -6.43 -9.34
N ILE A 273 38.03 -5.16 -9.59
CA ILE A 273 38.30 -4.67 -10.95
C ILE A 273 39.38 -5.56 -11.61
N PRO A 274 39.14 -6.09 -12.84
CA PRO A 274 40.13 -6.89 -13.54
C PRO A 274 41.43 -6.12 -13.76
N THR A 275 42.58 -6.77 -13.53
CA THR A 275 43.91 -6.14 -13.69
C THR A 275 44.22 -5.71 -15.12
N GLN A 276 43.53 -6.29 -16.10
CA GLN A 276 43.65 -5.96 -17.53
C GLN A 276 42.82 -4.73 -17.95
N PHE A 277 41.99 -4.19 -17.06
CA PHE A 277 41.22 -2.99 -17.37
C PHE A 277 42.13 -1.77 -17.47
N THR A 278 42.08 -1.05 -18.59
CA THR A 278 42.99 0.08 -18.87
C THR A 278 42.32 1.45 -18.72
N GLY A 279 41.00 1.50 -18.48
CA GLY A 279 40.27 2.75 -18.31
C GLY A 279 40.58 3.45 -16.97
N SER A 280 40.50 4.77 -16.96
CA SER A 280 40.65 5.58 -15.74
C SER A 280 39.48 5.44 -14.78
N THR A 281 38.27 5.23 -15.31
CA THR A 281 37.04 5.04 -14.55
C THR A 281 36.46 3.66 -14.84
N TRP A 282 36.13 2.92 -13.78
CA TRP A 282 35.53 1.59 -13.90
C TRP A 282 34.04 1.70 -14.28
N LEU A 283 33.68 1.16 -15.44
CA LEU A 283 32.32 1.21 -15.99
C LEU A 283 31.82 -0.20 -16.35
N PRO A 284 31.33 -0.99 -15.37
CA PRO A 284 30.77 -2.32 -15.60
C PRO A 284 29.33 -2.23 -16.13
N ALA A 285 29.16 -2.39 -17.45
CA ALA A 285 27.86 -2.23 -18.10
C ALA A 285 27.46 -3.47 -18.90
N LEU A 286 26.15 -3.61 -19.14
CA LEU A 286 25.62 -4.56 -20.13
C LEU A 286 25.86 -4.05 -21.56
N ALA A 287 25.71 -2.74 -21.76
CA ALA A 287 25.98 -2.07 -23.03
C ALA A 287 26.25 -0.58 -22.80
N ILE A 288 27.15 0.00 -23.60
CA ILE A 288 27.33 1.45 -23.71
C ILE A 288 27.30 1.83 -25.18
N GLU A 289 26.52 2.85 -25.50
CA GLU A 289 26.45 3.49 -26.81
C GLU A 289 26.80 4.97 -26.66
N LEU A 290 27.69 5.47 -27.52
CA LEU A 290 28.10 6.88 -27.55
C LEU A 290 27.83 7.41 -28.97
N THR A 291 27.09 8.51 -29.03
CA THR A 291 26.68 9.15 -30.30
C THR A 291 26.96 10.64 -30.25
N GLU A 292 27.09 11.24 -31.42
CA GLU A 292 27.21 12.69 -31.58
C GLU A 292 26.21 13.22 -32.59
N ASN A 293 25.74 14.44 -32.34
CA ASN A 293 24.92 15.21 -33.27
C ASN A 293 25.39 16.66 -33.32
N PHE A 294 25.12 17.33 -34.44
CA PHE A 294 25.43 18.74 -34.64
C PHE A 294 24.14 19.50 -34.99
N SER A 295 23.98 20.72 -34.47
CA SER A 295 22.81 21.56 -34.76
C SER A 295 22.74 22.06 -36.21
N ALA A 296 23.86 22.02 -36.93
CA ALA A 296 23.98 22.36 -38.35
C ALA A 296 25.06 21.49 -39.02
N PRO A 297 25.10 21.39 -40.37
CA PRO A 297 26.12 20.64 -41.08
C PRO A 297 27.55 21.16 -40.78
N ILE A 298 28.28 20.42 -39.94
CA ILE A 298 29.60 20.82 -39.44
C ILE A 298 30.67 20.90 -40.53
N ASP A 299 30.49 20.20 -41.65
CA ASP A 299 31.47 20.14 -42.75
C ASP A 299 31.40 21.37 -43.68
N GLN A 300 30.46 22.30 -43.46
CA GLN A 300 30.25 23.50 -44.30
C GLN A 300 30.36 24.82 -43.51
N ILE A 301 30.97 24.79 -42.33
CA ILE A 301 31.06 25.96 -41.44
C ILE A 301 31.99 27.04 -42.02
N LYS A 302 31.58 28.30 -41.83
CA LYS A 302 32.36 29.49 -42.16
C LYS A 302 32.92 30.13 -40.89
N GLN A 303 33.93 30.97 -41.05
CA GLN A 303 34.41 31.81 -39.97
C GLN A 303 33.27 32.66 -39.40
N GLY A 304 33.11 32.62 -38.08
CA GLY A 304 32.05 33.30 -37.34
C GLY A 304 30.83 32.41 -37.05
N ASP A 305 30.69 31.28 -37.73
CA ASP A 305 29.58 30.35 -37.47
C ASP A 305 29.74 29.68 -36.10
N SER A 306 28.60 29.43 -35.46
CA SER A 306 28.48 28.67 -34.22
C SER A 306 27.65 27.42 -34.47
N VAL A 307 28.17 26.26 -34.07
CA VAL A 307 27.48 24.97 -34.16
C VAL A 307 27.50 24.31 -32.80
N THR A 308 26.36 23.83 -32.33
CA THR A 308 26.28 23.06 -31.09
C THR A 308 26.52 21.59 -31.39
N ARG A 309 27.53 21.01 -30.77
CA ARG A 309 27.80 19.56 -30.75
C ARG A 309 27.15 18.99 -29.50
N THR A 310 26.25 18.03 -29.66
CA THR A 310 25.62 17.30 -28.56
C THR A 310 26.16 15.88 -28.55
N LEU A 311 26.78 15.50 -27.45
CA LEU A 311 27.21 14.13 -27.16
C LEU A 311 26.12 13.44 -26.36
N HIS A 312 25.73 12.26 -26.80
CA HIS A 312 24.73 11.46 -26.10
C HIS A 312 25.28 10.06 -25.84
N LEU A 313 25.39 9.72 -24.56
CA LEU A 313 25.82 8.41 -24.09
C LEU A 313 24.65 7.71 -23.41
N THR A 314 24.35 6.50 -23.85
CA THR A 314 23.40 5.60 -23.21
C THR A 314 24.16 4.43 -22.60
N ALA A 315 23.94 4.17 -21.31
CA ALA A 315 24.52 3.04 -20.59
C ALA A 315 23.41 2.14 -20.01
N VAL A 316 23.50 0.84 -20.26
CA VAL A 316 22.59 -0.17 -19.72
C VAL A 316 23.29 -0.93 -18.60
N GLY A 317 22.66 -1.04 -17.43
CA GLY A 317 23.23 -1.72 -16.26
C GLY A 317 24.15 -0.85 -15.41
N LEU A 318 24.16 0.47 -15.62
CA LEU A 318 24.91 1.45 -14.83
C LEU A 318 23.98 2.57 -14.36
N LEU A 319 24.28 3.15 -13.20
CA LEU A 319 23.66 4.40 -12.74
C LEU A 319 24.33 5.59 -13.42
N GLY A 320 23.57 6.66 -13.66
CA GLY A 320 24.08 7.88 -14.29
C GLY A 320 25.15 8.56 -13.45
N SER A 321 25.08 8.43 -12.13
CA SER A 321 26.11 8.92 -11.19
C SER A 321 27.46 8.20 -11.31
N ALA A 322 27.50 7.01 -11.92
CA ALA A 322 28.76 6.31 -12.19
C ALA A 322 29.43 6.79 -13.48
N ILE A 323 28.73 7.53 -14.34
CA ILE A 323 29.25 8.02 -15.62
C ILE A 323 30.07 9.30 -15.36
N PRO A 324 31.39 9.28 -15.60
CA PRO A 324 32.26 10.44 -15.39
C PRO A 324 31.94 11.53 -16.42
N ASP A 325 32.41 12.75 -16.18
CA ASP A 325 32.43 13.77 -17.24
C ASP A 325 33.32 13.28 -18.39
N LEU A 326 32.92 13.54 -19.63
CA LEU A 326 33.66 13.07 -20.79
C LEU A 326 34.87 13.97 -21.06
N ASP A 327 36.03 13.37 -21.30
CA ASP A 327 37.16 14.11 -21.84
C ASP A 327 36.92 14.37 -23.34
N ILE A 328 36.31 15.51 -23.64
CA ILE A 328 36.01 15.97 -25.00
C ILE A 328 37.22 16.53 -25.73
N GLY A 329 38.38 16.65 -25.05
CA GLY A 329 39.59 17.28 -25.56
C GLY A 329 39.41 18.76 -25.94
N GLN A 330 40.49 19.38 -26.43
CA GLN A 330 40.45 20.76 -26.94
C GLN A 330 40.48 20.74 -28.47
N PRO A 331 39.43 21.23 -29.16
CA PRO A 331 39.44 21.25 -30.61
C PRO A 331 40.45 22.28 -31.14
N GLN A 332 41.08 21.98 -32.28
CA GLN A 332 41.99 22.91 -32.94
C GLN A 332 41.23 23.71 -34.01
N GLY A 333 41.48 25.01 -34.10
CA GLY A 333 40.79 25.90 -35.06
C GLY A 333 39.37 26.32 -34.65
N LEU A 334 38.84 25.78 -33.54
CA LEU A 334 37.53 26.10 -32.97
C LEU A 334 37.68 26.52 -31.51
N LYS A 335 36.79 27.40 -31.03
CA LYS A 335 36.60 27.61 -29.59
C LYS A 335 35.44 26.76 -29.11
N ALA A 336 35.65 25.99 -28.04
CA ALA A 336 34.63 25.18 -27.42
C ALA A 336 34.13 25.83 -26.12
N TYR A 337 32.81 25.86 -25.96
CA TYR A 337 32.13 26.31 -24.75
C TYR A 337 31.22 25.18 -24.27
N PRO A 338 31.70 24.29 -23.38
CA PRO A 338 30.89 23.20 -22.84
C PRO A 338 29.85 23.72 -21.86
N GLU A 339 28.67 23.11 -21.89
CA GLU A 339 27.62 23.28 -20.91
C GLU A 339 27.69 22.15 -19.86
N PRO A 340 27.20 22.36 -18.62
CA PRO A 340 27.14 21.30 -17.64
C PRO A 340 26.36 20.09 -18.15
N PRO A 341 26.88 18.86 -17.98
CA PRO A 341 26.21 17.67 -18.51
C PRO A 341 24.96 17.31 -17.71
N GLU A 342 23.97 16.78 -18.42
CA GLU A 342 22.75 16.22 -17.83
C GLU A 342 22.87 14.71 -17.70
N ARG A 343 22.47 14.18 -16.55
CA ARG A 343 22.49 12.75 -16.24
C ARG A 343 21.15 12.29 -15.75
N GLU A 344 20.59 11.28 -16.40
CA GLU A 344 19.33 10.66 -15.97
C GLU A 344 19.52 9.16 -15.76
N SER A 345 18.67 8.59 -14.91
CA SER A 345 18.65 7.14 -14.66
C SER A 345 17.21 6.67 -14.59
N THR A 346 16.83 5.85 -15.55
CA THR A 346 15.53 5.21 -15.62
C THR A 346 15.63 3.79 -15.11
N ARG A 347 14.64 3.38 -14.31
CA ARG A 347 14.58 2.06 -13.68
C ARG A 347 13.43 1.28 -14.31
N HIS A 348 13.73 0.11 -14.82
CA HIS A 348 12.76 -0.80 -15.43
C HIS A 348 12.88 -2.20 -14.79
N SER A 349 11.96 -3.10 -15.13
CA SER A 349 11.91 -4.45 -14.55
C SER A 349 13.11 -5.34 -14.91
N SER A 350 13.93 -4.93 -15.88
CA SER A 350 15.16 -5.57 -16.34
C SER A 350 16.45 -4.93 -15.81
N GLY A 351 16.37 -3.83 -15.06
CA GLY A 351 17.54 -3.13 -14.53
C GLY A 351 17.46 -1.61 -14.69
N VAL A 352 18.63 -0.98 -14.69
CA VAL A 352 18.81 0.46 -14.86
C VAL A 352 19.31 0.77 -16.26
N GLN A 353 18.79 1.83 -16.84
CA GLN A 353 19.34 2.48 -18.03
C GLN A 353 19.59 3.95 -17.71
N SER A 354 20.74 4.45 -18.09
CA SER A 354 21.14 5.82 -17.83
C SER A 354 21.54 6.53 -19.10
N THR A 355 21.26 7.82 -19.14
CA THR A 355 21.64 8.72 -20.22
C THR A 355 22.56 9.80 -19.67
N TYR A 356 23.57 10.15 -20.44
CA TYR A 356 24.46 11.29 -20.22
C TYR A 356 24.43 12.14 -21.49
N THR A 357 24.11 13.42 -21.35
CA THR A 357 24.05 14.36 -22.45
C THR A 357 24.95 15.56 -22.15
N GLU A 358 25.86 15.88 -23.06
CA GLU A 358 26.76 17.02 -22.95
C GLU A 358 26.73 17.84 -24.24
N SER A 359 26.41 19.12 -24.10
CA SER A 359 26.33 20.07 -25.21
C SER A 359 27.54 21.00 -25.19
N VAL A 360 28.13 21.22 -26.35
CA VAL A 360 29.32 22.06 -26.53
C VAL A 360 29.09 23.00 -27.70
N ALA A 361 29.07 24.31 -27.46
CA ALA A 361 29.03 25.29 -28.53
C ALA A 361 30.42 25.43 -29.15
N LEU A 362 30.53 25.17 -30.45
CA LEU A 362 31.76 25.27 -31.23
C LEU A 362 31.70 26.51 -32.11
N VAL A 363 32.63 27.44 -31.91
CA VAL A 363 32.72 28.69 -32.66
C VAL A 363 33.94 28.66 -33.58
N ALA A 364 33.72 28.83 -34.88
CA ALA A 364 34.77 28.86 -35.89
C ALA A 364 35.45 30.24 -35.92
N VAL A 365 36.67 30.35 -35.35
CA VAL A 365 37.33 31.66 -35.19
C VAL A 365 38.23 32.01 -36.35
N ASN A 366 38.91 31.03 -36.94
CA ASN A 366 39.87 31.22 -38.02
C ASN A 366 39.49 30.35 -39.23
N PRO A 367 39.62 30.87 -40.46
CA PRO A 367 39.50 30.03 -41.66
C PRO A 367 40.69 29.07 -41.75
N GLY A 368 40.47 27.90 -42.36
CA GLY A 368 41.49 26.87 -42.55
C GLY A 368 41.10 25.52 -41.97
N GLU A 369 42.08 24.69 -41.65
CA GLU A 369 41.85 23.36 -41.10
C GLU A 369 41.47 23.43 -39.61
N ALA A 370 40.41 22.71 -39.23
CA ALA A 370 40.00 22.52 -37.86
C ALA A 370 39.90 21.03 -37.54
N TRP A 371 40.04 20.68 -36.26
CA TRP A 371 40.07 19.29 -35.80
C TRP A 371 39.24 19.10 -34.54
N LEU A 372 38.35 18.13 -34.58
CA LEU A 372 37.69 17.57 -33.40
C LEU A 372 38.47 16.32 -32.95
N PRO A 373 38.91 16.26 -31.69
CA PRO A 373 39.63 15.10 -31.18
C PRO A 373 38.73 13.86 -31.10
N GLU A 374 39.36 12.69 -31.09
CA GLU A 374 38.69 11.42 -30.79
C GLU A 374 38.23 11.40 -29.33
N ILE A 375 37.05 10.87 -29.08
CA ILE A 375 36.55 10.57 -27.73
C ILE A 375 36.51 9.05 -27.59
N ARG A 376 37.16 8.52 -26.57
CA ARG A 376 37.25 7.08 -26.29
C ARG A 376 36.90 6.79 -24.85
N ILE A 377 35.93 5.92 -24.63
CA ILE A 377 35.47 5.52 -23.30
C ILE A 377 35.66 4.02 -23.16
N PRO A 378 36.71 3.56 -22.45
CA PRO A 378 36.85 2.16 -22.06
C PRO A 378 35.80 1.78 -21.04
N TRP A 379 35.15 0.64 -21.26
CA TRP A 379 34.14 0.09 -20.37
C TRP A 379 34.23 -1.43 -20.31
N TRP A 380 33.72 -2.03 -19.25
CA TRP A 380 33.73 -3.48 -19.09
C TRP A 380 32.37 -4.05 -19.49
N ASP A 381 32.37 -4.88 -20.53
CA ASP A 381 31.20 -5.65 -20.94
C ASP A 381 31.02 -6.82 -19.98
N THR A 382 30.02 -6.72 -19.09
CA THR A 382 29.76 -7.72 -18.07
C THR A 382 29.09 -8.98 -18.62
N VAL A 383 28.53 -8.91 -19.84
CA VAL A 383 27.93 -10.07 -20.53
C VAL A 383 29.02 -10.94 -21.14
N ASN A 384 29.99 -10.32 -21.82
CA ASN A 384 31.07 -11.02 -22.52
C ASN A 384 32.36 -11.11 -21.72
N ASN A 385 32.41 -10.44 -20.56
CA ASN A 385 33.54 -10.39 -19.64
C ASN A 385 34.85 -9.91 -20.31
N VAL A 386 34.75 -8.83 -21.08
CA VAL A 386 35.87 -8.23 -21.82
C VAL A 386 35.79 -6.71 -21.77
N GLN A 387 36.93 -6.04 -21.87
CA GLN A 387 36.95 -4.60 -22.10
C GLN A 387 36.47 -4.28 -23.52
N ARG A 388 35.61 -3.28 -23.64
CA ARG A 388 35.17 -2.67 -24.89
C ARG A 388 35.38 -1.16 -24.83
N GLU A 389 35.24 -0.50 -25.97
CA GLU A 389 35.41 0.94 -26.07
C GLU A 389 34.27 1.54 -26.89
N ALA A 390 33.66 2.61 -26.37
CA ALA A 390 32.76 3.46 -27.13
C ALA A 390 33.58 4.62 -27.72
N ILE A 391 33.52 4.81 -29.04
CA ILE A 391 34.44 5.71 -29.76
C ILE A 391 33.64 6.66 -30.63
N ILE A 392 33.91 7.96 -30.48
CA ILE A 392 33.62 8.96 -31.52
C ILE A 392 34.95 9.28 -32.21
N PRO A 393 35.10 9.01 -33.51
CA PRO A 393 36.37 9.20 -34.21
C PRO A 393 36.75 10.68 -34.30
N ALA A 394 38.05 10.95 -34.36
CA ALA A 394 38.54 12.29 -34.67
C ALA A 394 38.02 12.75 -36.04
N ARG A 395 37.66 14.02 -36.15
CA ARG A 395 37.09 14.61 -37.38
C ARG A 395 37.90 15.81 -37.83
N LYS A 396 38.38 15.77 -39.08
CA LYS A 396 38.95 16.92 -39.76
C LYS A 396 37.84 17.75 -40.40
N LEU A 397 37.90 19.06 -40.24
CA LEU A 397 36.96 20.04 -40.77
C LEU A 397 37.71 21.10 -41.58
N ILE A 398 37.00 21.74 -42.52
CA ILE A 398 37.50 22.89 -43.27
C ILE A 398 36.60 24.08 -42.98
N VAL A 399 37.15 25.10 -42.32
CA VAL A 399 36.45 26.36 -42.05
C VAL A 399 36.64 27.29 -43.25
N ALA A 400 35.57 27.58 -43.96
CA ALA A 400 35.60 28.54 -45.06
C ALA A 400 35.75 29.98 -44.54
N PRO A 401 36.40 30.89 -45.29
CA PRO A 401 36.44 32.30 -44.92
C PRO A 401 35.03 32.90 -44.88
N ALA A 402 34.84 33.92 -44.03
CA ALA A 402 33.58 34.66 -44.00
C ALA A 402 33.28 35.20 -45.41
N GLY A 403 32.09 34.90 -45.93
CA GLY A 403 31.63 35.51 -47.17
C GLY A 403 31.46 37.01 -46.95
N ILE A 404 32.15 37.84 -47.74
CA ILE A 404 31.97 39.29 -47.72
C ILE A 404 30.58 39.60 -48.30
N THR A 405 29.55 39.57 -47.47
CA THR A 405 28.29 40.22 -47.81
C THR A 405 28.40 41.64 -47.29
N ALA A 406 28.66 42.59 -48.18
CA ALA A 406 28.62 44.01 -47.86
C ALA A 406 27.22 44.37 -47.36
N GLN A 407 27.06 44.52 -46.06
CA GLN A 407 25.88 45.14 -45.46
C GLN A 407 26.13 46.64 -45.39
N THR A 408 25.37 47.37 -46.20
CA THR A 408 25.29 48.83 -46.18
C THR A 408 24.83 49.30 -44.79
N PRO A 409 25.50 50.28 -44.15
CA PRO A 409 25.04 50.84 -42.89
C PRO A 409 23.79 51.71 -43.13
N SER A 410 22.70 51.44 -42.41
CA SER A 410 21.59 52.38 -42.24
C SER A 410 21.90 53.32 -41.05
N PRO A 411 21.54 54.62 -41.12
CA PRO A 411 22.00 55.62 -40.16
C PRO A 411 21.26 55.58 -38.83
N ASP A 412 22.00 55.97 -37.78
CA ASP A 412 21.56 56.28 -36.43
C ASP A 412 20.26 57.08 -36.32
N GLN A 413 19.40 56.66 -35.40
CA GLN A 413 18.53 57.56 -34.64
C GLN A 413 18.70 57.23 -33.14
N ALA A 414 19.45 58.09 -32.46
CA ALA A 414 19.52 58.13 -31.00
C ALA A 414 18.19 58.60 -30.41
N GLY A 415 17.69 57.88 -29.41
CA GLY A 415 16.50 58.24 -28.65
C GLY A 415 16.48 57.56 -27.28
N TYR A 416 16.82 58.34 -26.26
CA TYR A 416 16.79 58.02 -24.83
C TYR A 416 15.48 57.34 -24.38
N ARG A 417 15.58 56.26 -23.58
CA ARG A 417 14.83 56.09 -22.32
C ARG A 417 15.31 54.88 -21.51
N SER A 418 15.76 55.14 -20.28
CA SER A 418 16.02 54.14 -19.26
C SER A 418 14.74 53.41 -18.84
N PRO A 419 14.81 52.11 -18.50
CA PRO A 419 13.85 51.48 -17.62
C PRO A 419 14.39 51.35 -16.20
N ASP A 420 13.55 51.84 -15.31
CA ASP A 420 13.43 51.57 -13.89
C ASP A 420 13.24 50.07 -13.63
N ASN A 421 14.01 49.50 -12.70
CA ASN A 421 13.51 48.45 -11.81
C ASN A 421 14.50 48.20 -10.66
N SER A 422 14.05 48.58 -9.47
CA SER A 422 14.71 48.34 -8.19
C SER A 422 14.26 47.00 -7.60
N PHE A 423 15.22 46.22 -7.09
CA PHE A 423 14.98 45.17 -6.10
C PHE A 423 15.31 45.71 -4.70
N PRO A 424 14.69 45.17 -3.64
CA PRO A 424 14.67 45.78 -2.32
C PRO A 424 15.87 45.35 -1.46
N ALA A 425 16.28 46.23 -0.54
CA ALA A 425 17.15 45.88 0.57
C ALA A 425 16.62 46.52 1.87
N THR A 426 16.71 45.71 2.92
CA THR A 426 16.29 45.85 4.31
C THR A 426 16.96 47.00 5.07
N GLU A 427 16.29 47.49 6.11
CA GLU A 427 16.76 47.84 7.48
C GLU A 427 15.94 49.03 8.03
N THR A 428 15.15 48.86 9.10
CA THR A 428 15.48 48.87 10.54
C THR A 428 15.40 50.27 11.15
N THR A 429 14.85 50.31 12.38
CA THR A 429 14.78 51.42 13.35
C THR A 429 13.59 52.35 13.14
N GLY A 430 12.72 52.62 14.11
CA GLY A 430 12.66 52.33 15.54
C GLY A 430 11.69 53.33 16.18
N GLU A 431 11.11 52.98 17.34
CA GLU A 431 10.64 53.91 18.40
C GLU A 431 9.51 54.91 18.03
N THR A 432 8.44 55.15 18.79
CA THR A 432 8.28 55.29 20.24
C THR A 432 6.78 55.47 20.56
N ALA A 433 6.38 55.12 21.80
CA ALA A 433 5.37 55.77 22.66
C ALA A 433 3.89 55.88 22.19
N SER A 434 2.85 55.88 23.03
CA SER A 434 2.65 55.68 24.47
C SER A 434 1.13 55.71 24.74
N ASN A 435 0.72 55.24 25.93
CA ASN A 435 -0.53 55.49 26.69
C ASN A 435 -1.68 54.48 26.49
N HIS A 436 -2.06 53.70 27.52
CA HIS A 436 -2.98 54.06 28.64
C HIS A 436 -4.34 54.56 28.11
N GLU A 437 -5.51 53.99 28.43
CA GLU A 437 -6.02 53.68 29.76
C GLU A 437 -7.25 52.73 29.77
N THR A 438 -7.49 52.19 30.96
CA THR A 438 -8.66 51.53 31.58
C THR A 438 -10.06 51.92 31.08
N GLY A 439 -10.98 50.95 31.02
CA GLY A 439 -12.42 51.20 30.91
C GLY A 439 -13.28 49.94 31.11
N ALA A 440 -13.72 49.72 32.34
CA ALA A 440 -14.68 48.69 32.73
C ALA A 440 -16.04 48.91 32.04
N ASN A 441 -16.70 47.83 31.60
CA ASN A 441 -18.14 47.82 31.33
C ASN A 441 -18.72 46.45 31.69
N THR A 442 -19.53 46.43 32.74
CA THR A 442 -20.46 45.36 33.10
C THR A 442 -21.64 45.32 32.13
N PRO A 443 -22.27 44.15 31.95
CA PRO A 443 -23.70 44.12 31.73
C PRO A 443 -24.38 43.22 32.76
N THR A 444 -25.13 43.86 33.64
CA THR A 444 -26.32 43.30 34.28
C THR A 444 -27.32 42.91 33.18
N THR A 445 -27.96 41.73 33.23
CA THR A 445 -29.39 41.54 32.87
C THR A 445 -29.89 40.09 33.02
N SER A 446 -30.84 39.95 33.94
CA SER A 446 -32.07 39.13 34.00
C SER A 446 -32.04 37.59 33.88
N GLY A 447 -32.62 36.95 34.91
CA GLY A 447 -32.90 35.51 35.02
C GLY A 447 -34.08 35.04 34.17
N ILE A 448 -33.99 35.18 32.84
CA ILE A 448 -35.00 34.66 31.89
C ILE A 448 -34.62 33.24 31.39
N TRP A 449 -33.33 32.87 31.41
CA TRP A 449 -32.86 31.55 30.99
C TRP A 449 -33.35 30.38 31.85
N LYS A 450 -33.74 30.63 33.12
CA LYS A 450 -34.23 29.58 34.03
C LYS A 450 -35.60 29.02 33.60
N LEU A 451 -36.43 29.81 32.91
CA LEU A 451 -37.72 29.35 32.39
C LEU A 451 -37.59 28.55 31.09
N ILE A 452 -36.56 28.84 30.26
CA ILE A 452 -36.26 28.09 29.03
C ILE A 452 -35.69 26.70 29.34
N GLY A 453 -34.87 26.58 30.39
CA GLY A 453 -34.35 25.30 30.85
C GLY A 453 -35.46 24.35 31.34
N LEU A 454 -36.43 24.89 32.09
CA LEU A 454 -37.48 24.09 32.73
C LEU A 454 -38.52 23.57 31.71
N SER A 455 -38.88 24.38 30.70
CA SER A 455 -39.76 23.95 29.61
C SER A 455 -39.11 22.88 28.73
N THR A 456 -37.80 22.98 28.48
CA THR A 456 -37.06 22.00 27.68
C THR A 456 -36.95 20.65 28.40
N THR A 457 -36.72 20.64 29.71
CA THR A 457 -36.71 19.39 30.50
C THR A 457 -38.07 18.71 30.58
N ALA A 458 -39.16 19.48 30.69
CA ALA A 458 -40.51 18.91 30.68
C ALA A 458 -40.85 18.26 29.34
N LEU A 459 -40.44 18.89 28.23
CA LEU A 459 -40.61 18.34 26.89
C LEU A 459 -39.83 17.03 26.68
N TRP A 460 -38.64 16.93 27.28
CA TRP A 460 -37.78 15.74 27.22
C TRP A 460 -38.37 14.56 28.00
N ILE A 461 -38.98 14.81 29.16
CA ILE A 461 -39.64 13.78 29.96
C ILE A 461 -40.87 13.22 29.24
N VAL A 462 -41.64 14.08 28.56
CA VAL A 462 -42.81 13.67 27.78
C VAL A 462 -42.39 12.82 26.57
N THR A 463 -41.34 13.20 25.85
CA THR A 463 -40.83 12.42 24.72
C THR A 463 -40.26 11.05 25.16
N LEU A 464 -39.56 10.99 26.29
CA LEU A 464 -39.10 9.73 26.87
C LEU A 464 -40.27 8.82 27.27
N GLY A 465 -41.34 9.39 27.85
CA GLY A 465 -42.56 8.66 28.21
C GLY A 465 -43.27 8.06 27.00
N VAL A 466 -43.38 8.81 25.91
CA VAL A 466 -43.95 8.33 24.63
C VAL A 466 -43.10 7.22 24.03
N LEU A 467 -41.77 7.34 24.06
CA LEU A 467 -40.85 6.34 23.54
C LEU A 467 -40.93 5.02 24.33
N VAL A 468 -40.99 5.08 25.66
CA VAL A 468 -41.18 3.89 26.51
C VAL A 468 -42.57 3.25 26.29
N TYR A 469 -43.61 4.06 26.08
CA TYR A 469 -44.95 3.57 25.74
C TYR A 469 -44.99 2.85 24.39
N LEU A 470 -44.31 3.40 23.37
CA LEU A 470 -44.20 2.78 22.05
C LEU A 470 -43.41 1.47 22.06
N ILE A 471 -42.38 1.35 22.90
CA ILE A 471 -41.58 0.12 23.05
C ILE A 471 -42.37 -0.97 23.80
N LYS A 472 -43.17 -0.60 24.81
CA LYS A 472 -43.98 -1.58 25.55
C LYS A 472 -45.16 -2.13 24.75
N ASN A 473 -45.69 -1.36 23.79
CA ASN A 473 -46.84 -1.77 22.97
C ASN A 473 -46.46 -2.24 21.55
N GLY A 474 -45.17 -2.24 21.20
CA GLY A 474 -44.67 -2.82 19.96
C GLY A 474 -44.63 -4.34 20.02
N SER A 475 -45.40 -5.01 19.17
CA SER A 475 -45.31 -6.47 18.98
C SER A 475 -43.89 -6.86 18.53
N PRO A 476 -43.35 -8.02 18.96
CA PRO A 476 -41.98 -8.39 18.65
C PRO A 476 -41.79 -8.57 17.14
N ILE A 477 -40.95 -7.74 16.55
CA ILE A 477 -40.43 -7.95 15.19
C ILE A 477 -39.63 -9.24 15.21
N ARG A 478 -40.08 -10.20 14.42
CA ARG A 478 -39.43 -11.48 14.15
C ARG A 478 -37.99 -11.22 13.72
N ALA A 479 -37.02 -11.77 14.45
CA ALA A 479 -35.60 -11.63 14.17
C ALA A 479 -35.29 -12.10 12.74
N THR A 480 -34.88 -11.16 11.89
CA THR A 480 -34.38 -11.43 10.54
C THR A 480 -33.02 -12.13 10.67
N ARG A 481 -32.88 -13.23 9.92
CA ARG A 481 -31.65 -14.02 9.77
C ARG A 481 -30.46 -13.16 9.33
N GLN A 482 -29.28 -13.61 9.75
CA GLN A 482 -27.94 -13.14 9.35
C GLN A 482 -27.78 -12.85 7.86
N PRO A 483 -26.95 -11.85 7.49
CA PRO A 483 -26.59 -11.60 6.11
C PRO A 483 -25.65 -12.70 5.61
N GLY A 484 -26.05 -13.38 4.55
CA GLY A 484 -25.18 -14.24 3.75
C GLY A 484 -24.14 -13.43 2.96
N PRO A 485 -23.28 -14.09 2.16
CA PRO A 485 -22.30 -13.40 1.32
C PRO A 485 -23.01 -12.35 0.46
N ILE A 486 -22.37 -11.22 0.22
CA ILE A 486 -22.86 -10.18 -0.70
C ILE A 486 -22.92 -10.83 -2.09
N GLN A 487 -24.05 -11.47 -2.38
CA GLN A 487 -24.55 -11.63 -3.72
C GLN A 487 -25.04 -10.23 -4.08
N HIS A 488 -24.41 -9.59 -5.06
CA HIS A 488 -25.07 -8.46 -5.72
C HIS A 488 -26.45 -8.98 -6.13
N PRO A 489 -27.56 -8.38 -5.68
CA PRO A 489 -28.87 -8.82 -6.12
C PRO A 489 -28.84 -8.77 -7.65
N VAL A 490 -29.06 -9.91 -8.29
CA VAL A 490 -29.09 -9.98 -9.76
C VAL A 490 -30.27 -9.11 -10.17
N TYR A 491 -29.97 -7.86 -10.55
CA TYR A 491 -31.01 -6.93 -10.98
C TYR A 491 -31.51 -7.39 -12.32
N SER A 492 -32.83 -7.54 -12.43
CA SER A 492 -33.43 -7.79 -13.73
C SER A 492 -33.19 -6.60 -14.65
N LYS A 493 -33.06 -6.84 -15.96
CA LYS A 493 -32.94 -5.78 -16.97
C LYS A 493 -34.01 -4.68 -16.82
N LYS A 494 -35.22 -5.09 -16.42
CA LYS A 494 -36.36 -4.20 -16.14
C LYS A 494 -36.12 -3.28 -14.95
N GLU A 495 -35.49 -3.76 -13.89
CA GLU A 495 -35.16 -2.97 -12.70
C GLU A 495 -34.04 -1.98 -12.97
N MET A 496 -33.00 -2.38 -13.71
CA MET A 496 -31.94 -1.50 -14.17
C MET A 496 -32.50 -0.35 -15.04
N ILE A 497 -33.32 -0.66 -16.05
CA ILE A 497 -33.96 0.36 -16.90
C ILE A 497 -34.84 1.29 -16.06
N LYS A 498 -35.55 0.76 -15.05
CA LYS A 498 -36.35 1.56 -14.13
C LYS A 498 -35.49 2.49 -13.28
N ALA A 499 -34.33 2.04 -12.80
CA ALA A 499 -33.41 2.86 -12.02
C ALA A 499 -32.79 3.99 -12.84
N VAL A 500 -32.41 3.72 -14.10
CA VAL A 500 -31.93 4.74 -15.05
C VAL A 500 -33.01 5.77 -15.32
N ARG A 501 -34.25 5.33 -15.60
CA ARG A 501 -35.41 6.22 -15.82
C ARG A 501 -35.76 7.07 -14.60
N GLN A 502 -35.61 6.51 -13.41
CA GLN A 502 -35.85 7.20 -12.14
C GLN A 502 -34.65 8.03 -11.66
N LYS A 503 -33.57 8.12 -12.45
CA LYS A 503 -32.37 8.92 -12.14
C LYS A 503 -31.80 8.62 -10.75
N ARG A 504 -31.84 7.34 -10.34
CA ARG A 504 -31.41 6.94 -8.99
C ARG A 504 -29.88 7.03 -8.87
N PRO A 505 -29.33 7.41 -7.71
CA PRO A 505 -27.88 7.48 -7.48
C PRO A 505 -27.15 6.15 -7.73
N ASN A 506 -27.86 5.02 -7.58
CA ASN A 506 -27.32 3.68 -7.81
C ASN A 506 -27.62 3.10 -9.20
N ALA A 507 -28.09 3.91 -10.16
CA ALA A 507 -28.44 3.42 -11.50
C ALA A 507 -27.24 2.74 -12.21
N LEU A 508 -26.03 3.31 -12.13
CA LEU A 508 -24.82 2.73 -12.73
C LEU A 508 -24.42 1.40 -12.07
N GLN A 509 -24.56 1.30 -10.75
CA GLN A 509 -24.28 0.04 -10.02
C GLN A 509 -25.20 -1.09 -10.47
N GLN A 510 -26.46 -0.78 -10.80
CA GLN A 510 -27.40 -1.77 -11.32
C GLN A 510 -27.05 -2.23 -12.73
N ILE A 511 -26.43 -1.38 -13.56
CA ILE A 511 -25.92 -1.77 -14.89
C ILE A 511 -24.79 -2.78 -14.74
N VAL A 512 -23.84 -2.53 -13.84
CA VAL A 512 -22.72 -3.44 -13.56
C VAL A 512 -23.23 -4.79 -13.04
N ALA A 513 -24.13 -4.77 -12.06
CA ALA A 513 -24.69 -5.99 -11.48
C ALA A 513 -25.56 -6.79 -12.47
N TRP A 514 -26.27 -6.13 -13.38
CA TRP A 514 -26.95 -6.81 -14.49
C TRP A 514 -25.95 -7.46 -15.46
N ALA A 515 -24.87 -6.76 -15.82
CA ALA A 515 -23.85 -7.27 -16.72
C ALA A 515 -23.11 -8.49 -16.13
N GLN A 516 -22.78 -8.45 -14.84
CA GLN A 516 -22.24 -9.59 -14.08
C GLN A 516 -23.13 -10.84 -14.15
N GLY A 517 -24.45 -10.66 -14.11
CA GLY A 517 -25.41 -11.76 -14.17
C GLY A 517 -25.69 -12.29 -15.59
N THR A 518 -25.46 -11.47 -16.62
CA THR A 518 -25.84 -11.78 -18.00
C THR A 518 -24.69 -12.33 -18.83
N LEU A 519 -23.43 -12.08 -18.43
CA LEU A 519 -22.23 -12.44 -19.19
C LEU A 519 -21.42 -13.53 -18.45
N PRO A 520 -21.56 -14.82 -18.81
CA PRO A 520 -20.76 -15.88 -18.23
C PRO A 520 -19.29 -15.72 -18.65
N ASN A 521 -18.35 -15.86 -17.71
CA ASN A 521 -16.89 -15.85 -17.92
C ASN A 521 -16.21 -14.48 -18.19
N SER A 522 -16.89 -13.35 -17.95
CA SER A 522 -16.25 -12.02 -17.96
C SER A 522 -16.15 -11.44 -16.54
N SER A 523 -14.96 -11.00 -16.12
CA SER A 523 -14.76 -10.23 -14.89
C SER A 523 -15.24 -8.79 -15.12
N ILE A 524 -16.49 -8.51 -14.77
CA ILE A 524 -17.09 -7.18 -14.85
C ILE A 524 -17.25 -6.68 -13.42
N ASP A 525 -16.37 -5.79 -12.95
CA ASP A 525 -16.41 -5.28 -11.57
C ASP A 525 -16.76 -3.78 -11.52
N SER A 526 -16.68 -3.10 -12.66
CA SER A 526 -16.91 -1.67 -12.80
C SER A 526 -17.73 -1.31 -14.03
N ILE A 527 -18.23 -0.06 -14.08
CA ILE A 527 -18.93 0.46 -15.26
C ILE A 527 -17.98 0.57 -16.47
N GLN A 528 -16.68 0.77 -16.22
CA GLN A 528 -15.66 0.80 -17.25
C GLN A 528 -15.46 -0.57 -17.90
N ASP A 529 -15.56 -1.65 -17.12
CA ASP A 529 -15.50 -3.01 -17.67
C ASP A 529 -16.71 -3.30 -18.57
N VAL A 530 -17.89 -2.75 -18.24
CA VAL A 530 -19.08 -2.83 -19.11
C VAL A 530 -18.82 -2.09 -20.43
N ILE A 531 -18.27 -0.88 -20.38
CA ILE A 531 -17.90 -0.10 -21.57
C ILE A 531 -16.87 -0.86 -22.42
N GLN A 532 -15.86 -1.46 -21.79
CA GLN A 532 -14.82 -2.22 -22.48
C GLN A 532 -15.37 -3.51 -23.12
N HIS A 533 -16.27 -4.21 -22.42
CA HIS A 533 -16.91 -5.41 -22.92
C HIS A 533 -17.77 -5.13 -24.15
N TYR A 534 -18.50 -4.00 -24.15
CA TYR A 534 -19.30 -3.54 -25.28
C TYR A 534 -18.56 -2.51 -26.16
N SER A 535 -17.23 -2.61 -26.25
CA SER A 535 -16.40 -1.67 -27.03
C SER A 535 -16.79 -1.54 -28.50
N SER A 536 -17.43 -2.56 -29.08
CA SER A 536 -17.98 -2.52 -30.45
C SER A 536 -19.23 -1.64 -30.60
N ASN A 537 -19.88 -1.23 -29.49
CA ASN A 537 -21.03 -0.33 -29.48
C ASN A 537 -20.62 1.03 -28.90
N GLU A 538 -20.05 1.87 -29.76
CA GLU A 538 -19.59 3.22 -29.41
C GLU A 538 -20.73 4.12 -28.89
N GLU A 539 -21.95 3.94 -29.41
CA GLU A 539 -23.14 4.68 -28.97
C GLU A 539 -23.53 4.36 -27.52
N LEU A 540 -23.43 3.09 -27.10
CA LEU A 540 -23.68 2.68 -25.72
C LEU A 540 -22.60 3.22 -24.77
N ALA A 541 -21.33 3.12 -25.18
CA ALA A 541 -20.21 3.63 -24.40
C ALA A 541 -20.35 5.13 -24.13
N GLU A 542 -20.68 5.90 -25.16
CA GLU A 542 -20.88 7.35 -25.06
C GLU A 542 -22.12 7.69 -24.22
N ALA A 543 -23.24 6.96 -24.39
CA ALA A 543 -24.43 7.16 -23.56
C ALA A 543 -24.17 6.90 -22.07
N ILE A 544 -23.37 5.90 -21.72
CA ILE A 544 -22.97 5.63 -20.34
C ILE A 544 -22.09 6.76 -19.78
N ARG A 545 -21.09 7.22 -20.54
CA ARG A 545 -20.21 8.32 -20.13
C ARG A 545 -20.96 9.63 -19.92
N GLN A 546 -21.89 9.96 -20.82
CA GLN A 546 -22.72 11.16 -20.69
C GLN A 546 -23.64 11.08 -19.47
N TYR A 547 -24.22 9.90 -19.20
CA TYR A 547 -25.06 9.69 -18.02
C TYR A 547 -24.25 9.74 -16.72
N GLU A 548 -23.06 9.15 -16.68
CA GLU A 548 -22.14 9.21 -15.53
C GLU A 548 -21.70 10.66 -15.24
N LYS A 549 -21.30 11.39 -16.29
CA LYS A 549 -20.93 12.80 -16.17
C LYS A 549 -22.08 13.65 -15.63
N ALA A 550 -23.31 13.39 -16.08
CA ALA A 550 -24.50 14.08 -15.59
C ALA A 550 -24.89 13.69 -14.15
N LEU A 551 -24.59 12.46 -13.72
CA LEU A 551 -24.87 11.97 -12.37
C LEU A 551 -23.89 12.53 -11.32
N PHE A 552 -22.63 12.78 -11.72
CA PHE A 552 -21.55 13.19 -10.82
C PHE A 552 -21.01 14.61 -11.06
N SER A 553 -21.65 15.43 -11.90
CA SER A 553 -21.24 16.82 -12.08
C SER A 553 -21.44 17.63 -10.78
N LYS A 554 -20.38 18.27 -10.30
CA LYS A 554 -20.36 19.12 -9.09
C LYS A 554 -21.20 20.41 -9.19
N GLU A 555 -21.73 20.74 -10.36
CA GLU A 555 -22.69 21.83 -10.54
C GLU A 555 -24.06 21.37 -10.06
N SER A 556 -24.34 21.64 -8.79
CA SER A 556 -25.49 21.17 -8.00
C SER A 556 -26.88 21.64 -8.46
N ASP A 557 -27.03 22.17 -9.69
CA ASP A 557 -28.29 22.76 -10.18
C ASP A 557 -28.75 22.29 -11.57
N ARG A 558 -28.05 21.33 -12.20
CA ARG A 558 -28.50 20.74 -13.48
C ARG A 558 -29.07 19.34 -13.26
N ALA A 559 -30.39 19.21 -13.38
CA ALA A 559 -31.05 17.90 -13.48
C ALA A 559 -30.54 17.14 -14.71
N ILE A 560 -30.33 15.83 -14.59
CA ILE A 560 -29.90 14.96 -15.71
C ILE A 560 -30.84 15.18 -16.90
N PRO A 561 -30.35 15.58 -18.09
CA PRO A 561 -31.20 15.81 -19.26
C PRO A 561 -31.99 14.54 -19.64
N ASP A 562 -33.28 14.71 -19.94
CA ASP A 562 -34.15 13.57 -20.31
C ASP A 562 -33.67 12.90 -21.61
N GLN A 563 -33.07 13.66 -22.52
CA GLN A 563 -32.46 13.14 -23.75
C GLN A 563 -31.34 12.14 -23.48
N VAL A 564 -30.46 12.41 -22.50
CA VAL A 564 -29.36 11.51 -22.11
C VAL A 564 -29.94 10.23 -21.49
N THR A 565 -30.97 10.38 -20.65
CA THR A 565 -31.64 9.25 -19.99
C THR A 565 -32.33 8.32 -20.99
N GLU A 566 -33.07 8.88 -21.96
CA GLU A 566 -33.77 8.09 -22.98
C GLU A 566 -32.81 7.45 -23.99
N THR A 567 -31.71 8.11 -24.32
CA THR A 567 -30.67 7.54 -25.19
C THR A 567 -30.02 6.32 -24.54
N LEU A 568 -29.65 6.41 -23.26
CA LEU A 568 -29.10 5.27 -22.51
C LEU A 568 -30.11 4.13 -22.39
N ILE A 569 -31.39 4.42 -22.11
CA ILE A 569 -32.44 3.38 -22.05
C ILE A 569 -32.61 2.69 -23.40
N ARG A 570 -32.54 3.42 -24.52
CA ARG A 570 -32.65 2.85 -25.87
C ARG A 570 -31.51 1.87 -26.15
N GLN A 571 -30.27 2.25 -25.83
CA GLN A 571 -29.11 1.39 -26.03
C GLN A 571 -29.11 0.18 -25.08
N LEU A 572 -29.49 0.35 -23.81
CA LEU A 572 -29.62 -0.79 -22.88
C LEU A 572 -30.70 -1.78 -23.32
N LYS A 573 -31.76 -1.32 -24.01
CA LYS A 573 -32.77 -2.22 -24.59
C LYS A 573 -32.27 -2.99 -25.80
N SER A 574 -31.47 -2.38 -26.68
CA SER A 574 -30.99 -3.00 -27.92
C SER A 574 -30.01 -4.18 -27.70
N LEU A 575 -29.44 -4.31 -26.50
CA LEU A 575 -28.56 -5.40 -26.12
C LEU A 575 -29.19 -6.82 -26.17
N ASP A 576 -30.53 -6.96 -26.21
CA ASP A 576 -31.16 -8.29 -26.38
C ASP A 576 -31.19 -8.77 -27.84
N ALA A 577 -30.99 -7.88 -28.83
CA ALA A 577 -31.23 -8.20 -30.23
C ALA A 577 -30.08 -8.97 -30.91
N HIS A 578 -28.89 -9.02 -30.30
CA HIS A 578 -27.67 -9.53 -30.96
C HIS A 578 -27.17 -10.88 -30.41
N SER A 579 -27.87 -11.51 -29.47
CA SER A 579 -27.44 -12.80 -28.87
C SER A 579 -27.98 -14.07 -29.56
N HIS A 580 -28.69 -13.95 -30.69
CA HIS A 580 -29.32 -15.08 -31.37
C HIS A 580 -28.75 -15.47 -32.75
N SER A 581 -27.68 -14.85 -33.25
CA SER A 581 -27.19 -15.13 -34.62
C SER A 581 -25.95 -16.03 -34.75
N ASN A 582 -25.50 -16.73 -33.70
CA ASN A 582 -24.36 -17.66 -33.86
C ASN A 582 -24.58 -18.97 -33.10
N ARG A 583 -25.31 -19.91 -33.71
CA ARG A 583 -25.24 -21.35 -33.40
C ARG A 583 -24.64 -22.06 -34.62
N PRO A 584 -23.55 -22.83 -34.47
CA PRO A 584 -23.07 -23.71 -35.53
C PRO A 584 -24.08 -24.85 -35.78
N ASN A 585 -24.19 -25.25 -37.04
CA ASN A 585 -25.03 -26.34 -37.54
C ASN A 585 -24.59 -27.70 -36.95
N PRO A 586 -25.49 -28.61 -36.52
CA PRO A 586 -25.10 -29.86 -35.85
C PRO A 586 -24.56 -30.98 -36.76
N ASP A 587 -24.41 -30.75 -38.07
CA ASP A 587 -24.11 -31.81 -39.04
C ASP A 587 -22.61 -32.03 -39.34
N ASP A 588 -21.69 -31.49 -38.54
CA ASP A 588 -20.24 -31.65 -38.77
C ASP A 588 -19.52 -32.47 -37.69
N LEU A 589 -20.10 -33.64 -37.35
CA LEU A 589 -19.39 -34.69 -36.60
C LEU A 589 -19.07 -35.87 -37.52
N THR A 590 -18.00 -35.72 -38.28
CA THR A 590 -17.41 -36.81 -39.07
C THR A 590 -16.30 -37.51 -38.27
N ASN A 591 -16.51 -38.81 -38.04
CA ASN A 591 -15.60 -39.90 -37.66
C ASN A 591 -14.11 -39.59 -37.40
N LEU A 592 -13.65 -39.84 -36.16
CA LEU A 592 -12.26 -40.13 -35.84
C LEU A 592 -12.17 -41.25 -34.78
N TYR A 593 -12.26 -42.51 -35.23
CA TYR A 593 -11.58 -43.66 -34.63
C TYR A 593 -11.07 -44.54 -35.78
N PRO A 594 -9.76 -44.83 -35.89
CA PRO A 594 -9.27 -45.87 -36.77
C PRO A 594 -9.38 -47.25 -36.09
N ALA A 595 -9.55 -48.28 -36.93
CA ALA A 595 -9.62 -49.70 -36.58
C ALA A 595 -8.28 -50.26 -36.06
#